data_AF-A0A820J6H3-F1
#
_entry.id   AF-A0A820J6H3-F1
#
_cell.length_a   1.000
_cell.length_b   1.000
_cell.length_c   1.000
_cell.angle_alpha   90.00
_cell.angle_beta   90.00
_cell.angle_gamma   90.00
#
_symmetry.space_group_name_H-M   'P 1'
#
loop_
_entity.id
_entity.type
_entity.pdbx_description
1 polymer ?
#
loop_
_entity_poly.entity_id
_entity_poly.type
_entity_poly.pdbx_seq_one_letter_code
_entity_poly.pdbx_strand_id
1 'polypeptide(L)'
;GSPIFEWIDGRWIQVGLASHCRSAGGSGIFTKLSSYSNWIDTLLNSTITNTSSHVYQCDRKASCGCGQTDVVLTSSHIIGGENTIKYSWPMMVSIQIRDGYDSCIGTILSDSFILTSAQCIYYYTDTNYYNITIATSIYDVSSAVKITRRVDRVYIHPDYSRTEPYLHDIAILHVSEPFLLGDESPQYLQKICVSIENEFPFNQYPKLDSQLVVVGWASSSYTAETTNTLEQISVRMIDTKYESCLNSITNDTYQFCAGLSNDHEGAKLNYLDRGK
;
A
#
# COMPACT_ATOMS: atom_id res chain seq x y z
N GLY A 1 6.03 -4.39 -2.97
CA GLY A 1 5.81 -3.91 -1.60
C GLY A 1 4.38 -3.51 -1.37
N SER A 2 3.72 -4.14 -0.39
CA SER A 2 2.34 -3.84 0.01
C SER A 2 2.19 -2.40 0.55
N PRO A 3 1.14 -1.64 0.16
CA PRO A 3 0.90 -0.30 0.69
C PRO A 3 0.39 -0.34 2.13
N ILE A 4 0.69 0.71 2.90
CA ILE A 4 0.16 0.93 4.25
C ILE A 4 -0.52 2.30 4.33
N PHE A 5 -1.71 2.33 4.92
CA PHE A 5 -2.62 3.47 4.94
C PHE A 5 -2.93 3.94 6.37
N GLU A 6 -3.14 5.23 6.54
CA GLU A 6 -3.66 5.86 7.76
C GLU A 6 -5.01 6.53 7.46
N TRP A 7 -5.95 6.46 8.40
CA TRP A 7 -7.22 7.19 8.28
C TRP A 7 -7.08 8.59 8.86
N ILE A 8 -7.33 9.60 8.03
CA ILE A 8 -7.20 11.00 8.43
C ILE A 8 -8.34 11.81 7.82
N ASP A 9 -9.08 12.58 8.63
CA ASP A 9 -10.12 13.50 8.19
C ASP A 9 -11.10 12.94 7.14
N GLY A 10 -11.61 11.73 7.40
CA GLY A 10 -12.67 11.12 6.59
C GLY A 10 -12.21 10.42 5.30
N ARG A 11 -10.90 10.21 5.12
CA ARG A 11 -10.32 9.53 3.94
C ARG A 11 -9.08 8.69 4.29
N TRP A 12 -8.72 7.74 3.43
CA TRP A 12 -7.49 6.96 3.55
C TRP A 12 -6.31 7.64 2.86
N ILE A 13 -5.20 7.78 3.58
CA ILE A 13 -3.94 8.32 3.09
C ILE A 13 -2.92 7.20 3.02
N GLN A 14 -2.24 7.01 1.89
CA GLN A 14 -1.10 6.09 1.84
C GLN A 14 0.12 6.74 2.49
N VAL A 15 0.66 6.10 3.53
CA VAL A 15 1.75 6.63 4.37
C VAL A 15 3.06 5.84 4.18
N GLY A 16 2.99 4.67 3.54
CA GLY A 16 4.18 3.88 3.22
C GLY A 16 3.99 2.80 2.17
N LEU A 17 5.10 2.15 1.83
CA LEU A 17 5.20 1.00 0.96
C LEU A 17 6.14 -0.02 1.61
N ALA A 18 5.72 -1.29 1.75
CA ALA A 18 6.57 -2.31 2.35
C ALA A 18 7.82 -2.52 1.48
N SER A 19 9.00 -2.36 2.09
CA SER A 19 10.30 -2.57 1.45
C SER A 19 10.88 -3.95 1.82
N HIS A 20 10.65 -4.44 3.04
CA HIS A 20 11.07 -5.78 3.45
C HIS A 20 10.13 -6.38 4.50
N CYS A 21 9.89 -7.68 4.41
CA CYS A 21 9.12 -8.44 5.40
C CYS A 21 9.91 -9.71 5.79
N ARG A 22 10.24 -9.89 7.08
CA ARG A 22 10.95 -11.09 7.56
C ARG A 22 9.98 -12.25 7.85
N SER A 23 10.41 -13.46 7.52
CA SER A 23 9.62 -14.71 7.63
C SER A 23 9.41 -15.25 9.05
N ALA A 24 10.03 -14.67 10.07
CA ALA A 24 9.93 -15.15 11.45
C ALA A 24 10.09 -13.99 12.45
N GLY A 25 8.98 -13.58 13.06
CA GLY A 25 8.94 -12.74 14.28
C GLY A 25 9.51 -11.31 14.18
N GLY A 26 9.78 -10.80 12.97
CA GLY A 26 10.35 -9.47 12.76
C GLY A 26 9.35 -8.48 12.14
N SER A 27 9.53 -7.18 12.44
CA SER A 27 8.72 -6.10 11.85
C SER A 27 8.94 -5.98 10.35
N GLY A 28 7.89 -5.63 9.61
CA GLY A 28 8.04 -5.19 8.23
C GLY A 28 8.63 -3.78 8.18
N ILE A 29 9.56 -3.57 7.27
CA ILE A 29 10.15 -2.28 6.94
C ILE A 29 9.28 -1.67 5.86
N PHE A 30 8.85 -0.44 6.05
CA PHE A 30 8.14 0.34 5.05
C PHE A 30 8.97 1.55 4.67
N THR A 31 9.01 1.91 3.39
CA THR A 31 9.45 3.23 2.95
C THR A 31 8.50 4.28 3.53
N LYS A 32 9.05 5.24 4.28
CA LYS A 32 8.40 6.36 4.95
C LYS A 32 8.23 7.51 3.98
N LEU A 33 7.02 7.66 3.46
CA LEU A 33 6.69 8.73 2.52
C LEU A 33 6.93 10.13 3.15
N SER A 34 6.78 10.25 4.47
CA SER A 34 6.99 11.48 5.24
C SER A 34 8.44 11.91 5.42
N SER A 35 9.40 11.32 4.73
CA SER A 35 10.80 11.75 4.81
C SER A 35 11.26 12.53 3.58
N TYR A 36 10.37 12.61 2.60
CA TYR A 36 10.41 13.59 1.52
C TYR A 36 9.62 14.85 1.93
N SER A 37 9.62 15.17 3.23
CA SER A 37 8.67 16.04 3.93
C SER A 37 9.02 17.53 3.97
N ASN A 38 10.28 17.99 3.87
CA ASN A 38 10.61 19.44 3.89
C ASN A 38 10.05 20.25 2.70
N TRP A 39 9.65 19.53 1.67
CA TRP A 39 8.72 19.98 0.64
C TRP A 39 7.35 20.19 1.34
N ILE A 40 6.73 19.11 1.76
CA ILE A 40 5.33 19.02 2.13
C ILE A 40 4.97 19.65 3.52
N ASP A 41 5.88 20.29 4.26
CA ASP A 41 5.74 20.39 5.73
C ASP A 41 5.11 21.61 6.41
N THR A 42 4.87 22.77 5.80
CA THR A 42 4.29 23.85 6.64
C THR A 42 2.81 23.63 6.90
N LEU A 43 2.47 23.00 8.05
CA LEU A 43 1.35 23.28 8.98
C LEU A 43 0.49 22.06 9.44
N LEU A 44 0.70 21.70 10.73
CA LEU A 44 -0.33 21.59 11.79
C LEU A 44 -0.95 20.23 12.20
N ASN A 45 -1.06 20.13 13.54
CA ASN A 45 -1.48 19.07 14.47
C ASN A 45 -2.98 18.72 14.42
N SER A 46 -3.49 17.54 14.82
CA SER A 46 -3.56 16.99 16.21
C SER A 46 -4.03 15.51 16.26
N THR A 47 -4.28 14.96 17.46
CA THR A 47 -4.47 13.53 17.85
C THR A 47 -5.92 13.18 18.25
N ILE A 48 -6.30 11.87 18.29
CA ILE A 48 -7.01 11.13 19.39
C ILE A 48 -7.34 9.66 18.97
N THR A 49 -7.42 8.78 19.99
CA THR A 49 -7.50 7.29 20.02
C THR A 49 -8.89 6.68 20.30
N ASN A 50 -9.06 5.39 19.89
CA ASN A 50 -9.63 4.19 20.57
C ASN A 50 -10.82 3.39 19.98
N THR A 51 -10.75 2.07 20.22
CA THR A 51 -11.29 0.92 19.45
C THR A 51 -12.58 0.26 19.97
N SER A 52 -13.52 0.04 19.04
CA SER A 52 -14.34 -1.18 18.79
C SER A 52 -14.48 -1.27 17.26
N SER A 53 -15.08 -2.32 16.67
CA SER A 53 -15.18 -2.48 15.20
C SER A 53 -15.52 -1.16 14.52
N HIS A 54 -14.53 -0.57 13.84
CA HIS A 54 -14.61 0.82 13.41
C HIS A 54 -15.03 0.84 11.95
N VAL A 55 -16.16 1.50 11.70
CA VAL A 55 -16.61 1.78 10.34
C VAL A 55 -15.98 3.11 9.95
N TYR A 56 -15.04 3.04 9.01
CA TYR A 56 -14.40 4.21 8.44
C TYR A 56 -15.31 4.77 7.33
N GLN A 57 -16.19 5.68 7.73
CA GLN A 57 -17.15 6.32 6.84
C GLN A 57 -16.45 7.33 5.94
N CYS A 58 -16.39 7.05 4.64
CA CYS A 58 -15.66 7.92 3.73
C CYS A 58 -16.47 9.13 3.29
N ASP A 59 -15.81 10.28 3.21
CA ASP A 59 -16.37 11.45 2.55
C ASP A 59 -16.42 11.20 1.04
N ARG A 60 -17.58 10.80 0.53
CA ARG A 60 -17.79 10.54 -0.91
C ARG A 60 -17.63 11.78 -1.79
N LYS A 61 -17.50 12.98 -1.20
CA LYS A 61 -17.15 14.21 -1.93
C LYS A 61 -15.64 14.41 -2.06
N ALA A 62 -14.82 13.63 -1.35
CA ALA A 62 -13.38 13.68 -1.50
C ALA A 62 -12.95 13.20 -2.89
N SER A 63 -11.95 13.87 -3.46
CA SER A 63 -11.41 13.58 -4.80
C SER A 63 -10.49 12.36 -4.86
N CYS A 64 -10.19 11.73 -3.73
CA CYS A 64 -9.31 10.57 -3.60
C CYS A 64 -9.54 9.82 -2.29
N GLY A 65 -8.95 8.64 -2.16
CA GLY A 65 -8.82 7.90 -0.89
C GLY A 65 -10.12 7.31 -0.36
N CYS A 66 -11.18 7.33 -1.18
CA CYS A 66 -12.50 6.84 -0.81
C CYS A 66 -13.01 5.73 -1.73
N GLY A 67 -13.49 4.67 -1.11
CA GLY A 67 -14.26 3.60 -1.74
C GLY A 67 -15.70 4.01 -2.08
N GLN A 68 -16.43 3.12 -2.75
CA GLN A 68 -17.89 3.23 -2.85
C GLN A 68 -18.58 2.65 -1.61
N THR A 69 -17.92 1.68 -0.97
CA THR A 69 -18.30 1.10 0.32
C THR A 69 -17.33 1.56 1.40
N ASP A 70 -17.79 1.56 2.65
CA ASP A 70 -16.95 1.92 3.80
C ASP A 70 -16.01 0.77 4.16
N VAL A 71 -14.83 1.13 4.66
CA VAL A 71 -13.92 0.15 5.23
C VAL A 71 -14.43 -0.21 6.63
N VAL A 72 -14.60 -1.50 6.88
CA VAL A 72 -14.98 -2.04 8.19
C VAL A 72 -13.81 -2.85 8.70
N LEU A 73 -13.21 -2.45 9.83
CA LEU A 73 -12.17 -3.24 10.48
C LEU A 73 -12.74 -4.01 11.67
N THR A 74 -12.70 -5.35 11.63
CA THR A 74 -13.14 -6.18 12.75
C THR A 74 -11.97 -6.49 13.70
N SER A 75 -11.77 -5.64 14.71
CA SER A 75 -10.78 -5.81 15.81
C SER A 75 -9.28 -5.82 15.43
N SER A 76 -8.45 -5.19 16.26
CA SER A 76 -6.99 -5.06 16.11
C SER A 76 -6.19 -6.35 16.36
N HIS A 77 -6.85 -7.50 16.52
CA HIS A 77 -6.25 -8.75 17.02
C HIS A 77 -6.30 -9.93 16.03
N ILE A 78 -6.72 -9.70 14.78
CA ILE A 78 -6.76 -10.79 13.79
C ILE A 78 -5.36 -11.04 13.24
N ILE A 79 -4.72 -12.09 13.73
CA ILE A 79 -3.52 -12.67 13.14
C ILE A 79 -3.93 -13.33 11.81
N GLY A 80 -3.49 -12.75 10.69
CA GLY A 80 -3.76 -13.27 9.34
C GLY A 80 -4.63 -12.39 8.44
N GLY A 81 -5.09 -11.22 8.93
CA GLY A 81 -5.91 -10.30 8.14
C GLY A 81 -7.38 -10.73 8.00
N GLU A 82 -8.20 -9.87 7.39
CA GLU A 82 -9.62 -10.11 7.11
C GLU A 82 -9.94 -9.75 5.65
N ASN A 83 -10.98 -10.38 5.10
CA ASN A 83 -11.47 -10.04 3.76
C ASN A 83 -11.98 -8.59 3.73
N THR A 84 -11.59 -7.86 2.70
CA THR A 84 -12.15 -6.54 2.42
C THR A 84 -13.61 -6.63 1.98
N ILE A 85 -14.34 -5.53 2.05
CA ILE A 85 -15.65 -5.40 1.42
C ILE A 85 -15.43 -4.97 -0.04
N LYS A 86 -16.23 -5.52 -0.98
CA LYS A 86 -16.15 -5.13 -2.39
C LYS A 86 -16.26 -3.61 -2.54
N TYR A 87 -15.35 -3.02 -3.31
CA TYR A 87 -15.24 -1.57 -3.57
C TYR A 87 -14.89 -0.69 -2.36
N SER A 88 -14.40 -1.28 -1.27
CA SER A 88 -13.87 -0.51 -0.13
C SER A 88 -12.46 0.01 -0.43
N TRP A 89 -11.68 -0.76 -1.20
CA TRP A 89 -10.34 -0.40 -1.66
C TRP A 89 -10.19 -0.30 -3.20
N PRO A 90 -10.95 0.58 -3.90
CA PRO A 90 -10.96 0.64 -5.36
C PRO A 90 -9.66 1.09 -6.05
N MET A 91 -8.71 1.66 -5.31
CA MET A 91 -7.42 2.12 -5.83
C MET A 91 -6.38 1.01 -5.98
N MET A 92 -6.66 -0.19 -5.44
CA MET A 92 -5.71 -1.30 -5.44
C MET A 92 -5.60 -1.90 -6.84
N VAL A 93 -4.37 -2.13 -7.29
CA VAL A 93 -4.10 -2.76 -8.58
C VAL A 93 -3.13 -3.93 -8.43
N SER A 94 -3.31 -4.94 -9.27
CA SER A 94 -2.32 -5.99 -9.48
C SER A 94 -1.43 -5.60 -10.65
N ILE A 95 -0.13 -5.56 -10.41
CA ILE A 95 0.89 -5.36 -11.45
C ILE A 95 1.30 -6.75 -11.92
N GLN A 96 0.86 -7.14 -13.11
CA GLN A 96 1.13 -8.44 -13.70
C GLN A 96 2.36 -8.33 -14.59
N ILE A 97 3.35 -9.18 -14.33
CA ILE A 97 4.64 -9.16 -15.00
C ILE A 97 4.81 -10.50 -15.72
N ARG A 98 5.32 -10.48 -16.96
CA ARG A 98 5.48 -11.68 -17.80
C ARG A 98 4.16 -12.45 -17.93
N ASP A 99 3.11 -11.76 -18.38
CA ASP A 99 1.74 -12.30 -18.52
C ASP A 99 1.16 -12.87 -17.22
N GLY A 100 1.57 -12.33 -16.07
CA GLY A 100 1.09 -12.72 -14.75
C GLY A 100 1.85 -13.87 -14.10
N TYR A 101 3.00 -14.27 -14.66
CA TYR A 101 3.91 -15.22 -14.00
C TYR A 101 4.44 -14.67 -12.67
N ASP A 102 4.81 -13.39 -12.65
CA ASP A 102 5.00 -12.66 -11.39
C ASP A 102 3.90 -11.62 -11.23
N SER A 103 3.65 -11.26 -9.97
CA SER A 103 2.73 -10.20 -9.64
C SER A 103 3.30 -9.31 -8.56
N CYS A 104 2.96 -8.03 -8.61
CA CYS A 104 3.17 -7.09 -7.55
C CYS A 104 1.88 -6.34 -7.26
N ILE A 105 1.92 -5.50 -6.22
CA ILE A 105 0.81 -4.64 -5.84
C ILE A 105 1.19 -3.19 -6.12
N GLY A 106 0.20 -2.40 -6.53
CA GLY A 106 0.32 -0.96 -6.65
C GLY A 106 -0.98 -0.25 -6.30
N THR A 107 -0.94 1.07 -6.34
CA THR A 107 -2.10 1.94 -6.14
C THR A 107 -2.26 2.94 -7.28
N ILE A 108 -3.51 3.25 -7.63
CA ILE A 108 -3.86 4.27 -8.64
C ILE A 108 -3.56 5.66 -8.06
N LEU A 109 -2.54 6.34 -8.58
CA LEU A 109 -2.21 7.71 -8.19
C LEU A 109 -3.04 8.74 -8.97
N SER A 110 -3.31 8.46 -10.24
CA SER A 110 -4.20 9.20 -11.13
C SER A 110 -4.69 8.27 -12.23
N ASP A 111 -5.47 8.78 -13.19
CA ASP A 111 -5.99 7.99 -14.31
C ASP A 111 -4.90 7.26 -15.12
N SER A 112 -3.67 7.78 -15.12
CA SER A 112 -2.58 7.30 -15.98
C SER A 112 -1.34 6.86 -15.22
N PHE A 113 -1.31 7.04 -13.89
CA PHE A 113 -0.12 6.77 -13.08
C PHE A 113 -0.42 5.81 -11.93
N ILE A 114 0.43 4.79 -11.78
CA ILE A 114 0.40 3.80 -10.71
C ILE A 114 1.64 3.95 -9.84
N LEU A 115 1.45 3.96 -8.52
CA LEU A 115 2.52 3.94 -7.54
C LEU A 115 2.83 2.50 -7.10
N THR A 116 4.11 2.14 -7.02
CA THR A 116 4.58 0.84 -6.53
C THR A 116 6.00 0.94 -5.96
N SER A 117 6.57 -0.18 -5.53
CA SER A 117 7.95 -0.29 -5.08
C SER A 117 8.91 -0.52 -6.25
N ALA A 118 10.11 0.07 -6.20
CA ALA A 118 11.13 -0.11 -7.24
C ALA A 118 11.55 -1.58 -7.41
N GLN A 119 11.65 -2.33 -6.32
CA GLN A 119 12.01 -3.76 -6.33
C GLN A 119 11.08 -4.62 -7.20
N CYS A 120 9.81 -4.20 -7.34
CA CYS A 120 8.84 -4.92 -8.18
C CYS A 120 9.18 -4.83 -9.67
N ILE A 121 9.88 -3.77 -10.09
CA ILE A 121 10.02 -3.41 -11.50
C ILE A 121 11.47 -3.43 -11.94
N TYR A 122 12.41 -3.15 -11.04
CA TYR A 122 13.82 -2.94 -11.36
C TYR A 122 14.42 -4.06 -12.22
N TYR A 123 14.14 -5.32 -11.88
CA TYR A 123 14.65 -6.49 -12.61
C TYR A 123 14.03 -6.71 -13.99
N TYR A 124 12.92 -6.04 -14.29
CA TYR A 124 12.17 -6.18 -15.53
C TYR A 124 12.39 -5.03 -16.51
N THR A 125 13.04 -3.95 -16.07
CA THR A 125 13.39 -2.82 -16.95
C THR A 125 14.36 -3.22 -18.06
N ASP A 126 15.32 -4.11 -17.77
CA ASP A 126 16.29 -4.64 -18.74
C ASP A 126 15.68 -5.64 -19.73
N THR A 127 14.51 -6.23 -19.41
CA THR A 127 13.91 -7.36 -20.14
C THR A 127 12.64 -7.02 -20.90
N ASN A 128 12.39 -5.73 -21.14
CA ASN A 128 11.29 -5.15 -21.91
C ASN A 128 9.97 -5.01 -21.12
N TYR A 129 9.72 -3.81 -20.61
CA TYR A 129 8.54 -3.47 -19.79
C TYR A 129 7.18 -3.57 -20.54
N TYR A 130 7.15 -3.77 -21.87
CA TYR A 130 5.90 -4.03 -22.61
C TYR A 130 5.11 -5.26 -22.11
N ASN A 131 5.75 -6.14 -21.34
CA ASN A 131 5.12 -7.30 -20.72
C ASN A 131 4.58 -7.03 -19.30
N ILE A 132 4.50 -5.76 -18.89
CA ILE A 132 3.89 -5.34 -17.63
C ILE A 132 2.48 -4.83 -17.92
N THR A 133 1.50 -5.44 -17.25
CA THR A 133 0.09 -5.07 -17.34
C THR A 133 -0.45 -4.72 -15.96
N ILE A 134 -1.14 -3.60 -15.86
CA ILE A 134 -1.89 -3.20 -14.67
C ILE A 134 -3.28 -3.77 -14.80
N ALA A 135 -3.73 -4.51 -13.79
CA ALA A 135 -5.07 -5.06 -13.72
C ALA A 135 -5.80 -4.51 -12.49
N THR A 136 -7.00 -3.96 -12.70
CA THR A 136 -7.82 -3.31 -11.69
C THR A 136 -9.17 -4.00 -11.50
N SER A 137 -9.96 -3.52 -10.52
CA SER A 137 -11.29 -4.06 -10.18
C SER A 137 -11.26 -5.51 -9.71
N ILE A 138 -10.12 -5.92 -9.14
CA ILE A 138 -9.85 -7.28 -8.70
C ILE A 138 -10.29 -7.43 -7.25
N TYR A 139 -11.60 -7.54 -7.02
CA TYR A 139 -12.03 -8.02 -5.71
C TYR A 139 -11.62 -9.49 -5.53
N ASP A 140 -11.75 -10.27 -6.60
CA ASP A 140 -11.35 -11.67 -6.72
C ASP A 140 -10.44 -11.83 -7.94
N VAL A 141 -9.21 -12.35 -7.77
CA VAL A 141 -8.24 -12.55 -8.88
C VAL A 141 -8.75 -13.53 -9.94
N SER A 142 -9.75 -14.35 -9.63
CA SER A 142 -10.43 -15.24 -10.59
C SER A 142 -11.57 -14.57 -11.35
N SER A 143 -11.97 -13.35 -10.98
CA SER A 143 -13.08 -12.64 -11.63
C SER A 143 -12.79 -12.35 -13.10
N ALA A 144 -13.76 -12.60 -13.97
CA ALA A 144 -13.67 -12.26 -15.39
C ALA A 144 -13.69 -10.75 -15.67
N VAL A 145 -14.14 -9.94 -14.71
CA VAL A 145 -14.29 -8.49 -14.89
C VAL A 145 -13.02 -7.77 -14.43
N LYS A 146 -12.05 -7.69 -15.33
CA LYS A 146 -10.77 -6.98 -15.12
C LYS A 146 -10.63 -5.88 -16.16
N ILE A 147 -10.28 -4.68 -15.71
CA ILE A 147 -9.80 -3.63 -16.62
C ILE A 147 -8.29 -3.75 -16.62
N THR A 148 -7.70 -3.91 -17.81
CA THR A 148 -6.26 -4.04 -17.97
C THR A 148 -5.67 -2.90 -18.79
N ARG A 149 -4.45 -2.49 -18.45
CA ARG A 149 -3.67 -1.49 -19.18
C ARG A 149 -2.22 -1.90 -19.27
N ARG A 150 -1.60 -1.74 -20.43
CA ARG A 150 -0.15 -1.96 -20.57
C ARG A 150 0.61 -0.78 -20.00
N VAL A 151 1.77 -1.06 -19.40
CA VAL A 151 2.74 -0.04 -19.00
C VAL A 151 3.58 0.35 -20.22
N ASP A 152 3.70 1.65 -20.48
CA ASP A 152 4.50 2.19 -21.58
C ASP A 152 5.71 3.02 -21.11
N ARG A 153 5.72 3.45 -19.83
CA ARG A 153 6.88 4.08 -19.19
C ARG A 153 7.00 3.69 -17.72
N VAL A 154 8.24 3.64 -17.25
CA VAL A 154 8.62 3.30 -15.88
C VAL A 154 9.54 4.40 -15.35
N TYR A 155 9.25 4.90 -14.15
CA TYR A 155 10.07 5.88 -13.43
C TYR A 155 10.49 5.26 -12.10
N ILE A 156 11.70 4.73 -12.02
CA ILE A 156 12.31 4.26 -10.78
C ILE A 156 13.01 5.46 -10.11
N HIS A 157 12.96 5.55 -8.78
CA HIS A 157 13.70 6.58 -8.06
C HIS A 157 15.19 6.55 -8.43
N PRO A 158 15.83 7.68 -8.77
CA PRO A 158 17.21 7.71 -9.27
C PRO A 158 18.23 7.15 -8.27
N ASP A 159 17.95 7.29 -6.98
CA ASP A 159 18.83 6.80 -5.90
C ASP A 159 18.55 5.34 -5.48
N TYR A 160 17.59 4.65 -6.13
CA TYR A 160 17.37 3.23 -5.87
C TYR A 160 18.55 2.39 -6.40
N SER A 161 19.11 1.52 -5.55
CA SER A 161 20.23 0.64 -5.91
C SER A 161 19.97 -0.79 -5.49
N ARG A 162 20.43 -1.76 -6.31
CA ARG A 162 20.42 -3.19 -5.94
C ARG A 162 21.29 -3.51 -4.73
N THR A 163 22.31 -2.71 -4.44
CA THR A 163 23.18 -2.93 -3.27
C THR A 163 22.50 -2.55 -1.96
N GLU A 164 21.50 -1.67 -2.03
CA GLU A 164 20.70 -1.19 -0.90
C GLU A 164 19.21 -1.26 -1.27
N PRO A 165 18.67 -2.47 -1.53
CA PRO A 165 17.41 -2.67 -2.25
C PRO A 165 16.16 -2.21 -1.50
N TYR A 166 16.32 -1.73 -0.26
CA TYR A 166 15.25 -1.25 0.60
C TYR A 166 15.25 0.27 0.74
N LEU A 167 16.32 0.96 0.33
CA LEU A 167 16.38 2.42 0.30
C LEU A 167 15.83 2.94 -1.03
N HIS A 168 15.08 4.04 -0.97
CA HIS A 168 14.44 4.65 -2.14
C HIS A 168 13.59 3.64 -2.95
N ASP A 169 12.96 2.66 -2.28
CA ASP A 169 12.20 1.57 -2.90
C ASP A 169 10.82 2.04 -3.40
N ILE A 170 10.84 2.93 -4.39
CA ILE A 170 9.65 3.57 -4.96
C ILE A 170 9.80 3.70 -6.48
N ALA A 171 8.72 3.40 -7.18
CA ALA A 171 8.60 3.57 -8.62
C ALA A 171 7.20 4.00 -9.03
N ILE A 172 7.11 4.74 -10.13
CA ILE A 172 5.87 5.14 -10.77
C ILE A 172 5.79 4.49 -12.15
N LEU A 173 4.65 3.90 -12.46
CA LEU A 173 4.34 3.33 -13.77
C LEU A 173 3.35 4.23 -14.49
N HIS A 174 3.61 4.53 -15.76
CA HIS A 174 2.64 5.17 -16.64
C HIS A 174 1.96 4.12 -17.50
N VAL A 175 0.64 4.20 -17.61
CA VAL A 175 -0.15 3.30 -18.45
C VAL A 175 -0.42 3.91 -19.82
N SER A 176 -0.44 3.06 -20.84
CA SER A 176 -0.67 3.41 -22.24
C SER A 176 -2.04 4.04 -22.53
N GLU A 177 -3.06 3.73 -21.72
CA GLU A 177 -4.39 4.32 -21.82
C GLU A 177 -4.91 4.64 -20.40
N PRO A 178 -5.56 5.80 -20.20
CA PRO A 178 -6.08 6.18 -18.90
C PRO A 178 -7.20 5.24 -18.41
N PHE A 179 -7.34 5.13 -17.10
CA PHE A 179 -8.49 4.55 -16.44
C PHE A 179 -9.62 5.57 -16.34
N LEU A 180 -10.87 5.12 -16.49
CA LEU A 180 -12.00 5.90 -16.01
C LEU A 180 -12.00 5.84 -14.48
N LEU A 181 -12.15 6.98 -13.83
CA LEU A 181 -12.21 7.11 -12.38
C LEU A 181 -13.53 7.74 -11.96
N GLY A 182 -13.87 7.67 -10.67
CA GLY A 182 -15.07 8.35 -10.19
C GLY A 182 -16.36 7.66 -10.61
N ASP A 183 -17.41 8.47 -10.72
CA ASP A 183 -18.74 8.03 -11.14
C ASP A 183 -18.79 7.58 -12.61
N GLU A 184 -17.80 7.99 -13.42
CA GLU A 184 -17.66 7.55 -14.81
C GLU A 184 -17.09 6.13 -14.93
N SER A 185 -16.46 5.62 -13.86
CA SER A 185 -15.94 4.27 -13.83
C SER A 185 -17.06 3.25 -13.60
N PRO A 186 -17.30 2.29 -14.52
CA PRO A 186 -18.28 1.23 -14.30
C PRO A 186 -17.91 0.30 -13.13
N GLN A 187 -16.64 0.33 -12.71
CA GLN A 187 -16.10 -0.45 -11.60
C GLN A 187 -15.70 0.42 -10.39
N TYR A 188 -16.15 1.68 -10.36
CA TYR A 188 -15.88 2.64 -9.28
C TYR A 188 -14.40 2.77 -8.89
N LEU A 189 -13.48 2.76 -9.87
CA LEU A 189 -12.07 3.01 -9.64
C LEU A 189 -11.88 4.42 -9.09
N GLN A 190 -10.96 4.55 -8.14
CA GLN A 190 -10.63 5.83 -7.51
C GLN A 190 -9.14 5.93 -7.32
N LYS A 191 -8.62 7.15 -7.33
CA LYS A 191 -7.23 7.42 -6.99
C LYS A 191 -7.04 7.40 -5.46
N ILE A 192 -5.89 6.93 -4.99
CA ILE A 192 -5.50 7.06 -3.59
C ILE A 192 -5.07 8.51 -3.32
N CYS A 193 -5.32 9.00 -2.11
CA CYS A 193 -4.66 10.21 -1.65
C CYS A 193 -3.23 9.85 -1.26
N VAL A 194 -2.26 10.41 -1.96
CA VAL A 194 -0.90 10.49 -1.46
C VAL A 194 -0.75 11.88 -0.85
N SER A 195 0.04 11.99 0.22
CA SER A 195 0.49 13.30 0.68
C SER A 195 1.48 13.86 -0.35
N ILE A 196 0.93 14.41 -1.42
CA ILE A 196 1.66 15.17 -2.44
C ILE A 196 1.46 16.62 -2.06
N GLU A 197 2.56 17.34 -1.96
CA GLU A 197 2.57 18.78 -1.81
C GLU A 197 1.57 19.40 -2.80
N ASN A 198 0.63 20.20 -2.27
CA ASN A 198 -0.38 21.00 -2.98
C ASN A 198 -1.82 20.45 -3.08
N GLU A 199 -2.13 19.19 -2.75
CA GLU A 199 -3.56 18.74 -2.68
C GLU A 199 -4.04 18.39 -1.25
N PHE A 200 -3.18 17.92 -0.34
CA PHE A 200 -3.58 17.51 1.02
C PHE A 200 -2.53 17.87 2.08
N PRO A 201 -2.89 18.50 3.21
CA PRO A 201 -1.95 19.00 4.22
C PRO A 201 -1.44 17.91 5.18
N PHE A 202 -1.45 16.64 4.78
CA PHE A 202 -1.09 15.51 5.65
C PHE A 202 0.30 14.99 5.38
N ASN A 203 1.27 15.87 5.56
CA ASN A 203 2.66 15.46 5.65
C ASN A 203 3.02 14.73 6.95
N GLN A 204 2.01 14.34 7.73
CA GLN A 204 2.23 13.69 8.98
C GLN A 204 2.68 12.28 8.69
N TYR A 205 3.96 12.05 8.95
CA TYR A 205 4.41 10.78 9.47
C TYR A 205 3.35 10.25 10.43
N PRO A 206 2.88 8.99 10.28
CA PRO A 206 1.99 8.42 11.26
C PRO A 206 2.59 8.63 12.64
N LYS A 207 1.78 9.06 13.61
CA LYS A 207 2.27 9.25 14.98
C LYS A 207 2.63 7.89 15.56
N LEU A 208 3.51 7.88 16.56
CA LEU A 208 3.80 6.65 17.29
C LEU A 208 2.46 6.07 17.78
N ASP A 209 2.29 4.76 17.62
CA ASP A 209 1.06 4.04 17.97
C ASP A 209 -0.18 4.39 17.10
N SER A 210 -0.05 5.20 16.05
CA SER A 210 -1.11 5.40 15.05
C SER A 210 -1.57 4.05 14.48
N GLN A 211 -2.89 3.87 14.39
CA GLN A 211 -3.49 2.71 13.74
C GLN A 211 -3.39 2.86 12.22
N LEU A 212 -2.79 1.85 11.58
CA LEU A 212 -2.56 1.77 10.15
C LEU A 212 -3.23 0.52 9.57
N VAL A 213 -3.47 0.51 8.27
CA VAL A 213 -4.05 -0.62 7.55
C VAL A 213 -3.16 -1.01 6.38
N VAL A 214 -2.80 -2.28 6.31
CA VAL A 214 -2.10 -2.85 5.14
C VAL A 214 -3.12 -3.63 4.33
N VAL A 215 -3.07 -3.51 3.00
CA VAL A 215 -4.06 -4.11 2.09
C VAL A 215 -3.33 -4.80 0.94
N GLY A 216 -3.83 -5.97 0.53
CA GLY A 216 -3.21 -6.75 -0.54
C GLY A 216 -3.88 -8.10 -0.79
N TRP A 217 -3.38 -8.81 -1.80
CA TRP A 217 -3.76 -10.19 -2.07
C TRP A 217 -2.56 -11.06 -1.69
N ALA A 218 -2.73 -12.08 -0.86
CA ALA A 218 -1.64 -12.97 -0.50
C ALA A 218 -2.00 -14.44 -0.43
N SER A 219 -0.95 -15.24 -0.23
CA SER A 219 -1.07 -16.60 0.26
C SER A 219 -1.20 -16.54 1.78
N SER A 220 -2.34 -16.97 2.29
CA SER A 220 -2.46 -17.34 3.71
C SER A 220 -1.34 -18.35 4.02
N SER A 221 -0.60 -18.14 5.11
CA SER A 221 0.42 -19.12 5.56
C SER A 221 -0.19 -20.22 6.44
N TYR A 222 -1.48 -20.11 6.78
CA TYR A 222 -2.20 -21.04 7.66
C TYR A 222 -3.08 -22.03 6.89
N THR A 223 -3.39 -21.71 5.64
CA THR A 223 -4.02 -22.59 4.67
C THR A 223 -3.10 -22.65 3.46
N ALA A 224 -2.85 -23.82 2.89
CA ALA A 224 -2.08 -23.95 1.63
C ALA A 224 -2.85 -23.37 0.41
N GLU A 225 -3.81 -22.47 0.65
CA GLU A 225 -4.71 -21.90 -0.32
C GLU A 225 -4.40 -20.41 -0.45
N THR A 226 -3.94 -20.01 -1.63
CA THR A 226 -3.87 -18.60 -2.01
C THR A 226 -5.28 -18.03 -1.97
N THR A 227 -5.53 -17.02 -1.12
CA THR A 227 -6.84 -16.36 -1.15
C THR A 227 -6.88 -15.50 -2.41
N ASN A 228 -7.97 -15.67 -3.17
CA ASN A 228 -8.18 -14.87 -4.37
C ASN A 228 -8.82 -13.52 -4.06
N THR A 229 -9.26 -13.33 -2.82
CA THR A 229 -9.94 -12.12 -2.36
C THR A 229 -8.93 -11.10 -1.82
N LEU A 230 -9.22 -9.81 -2.00
CA LEU A 230 -8.42 -8.75 -1.39
C LEU A 230 -8.62 -8.74 0.13
N GLU A 231 -7.51 -8.73 0.87
CA GLU A 231 -7.47 -8.76 2.34
C GLU A 231 -6.88 -7.47 2.91
N GLN A 232 -7.21 -7.19 4.16
CA GLN A 232 -6.72 -6.05 4.93
C GLN A 232 -6.32 -6.48 6.35
N ILE A 233 -5.38 -5.78 6.96
CA ILE A 233 -4.98 -6.00 8.35
C ILE A 233 -4.67 -4.68 9.05
N SER A 234 -5.15 -4.55 10.29
CA SER A 234 -4.80 -3.41 11.14
C SER A 234 -3.46 -3.65 11.82
N VAL A 235 -2.55 -2.69 11.69
CA VAL A 235 -1.25 -2.63 12.38
C VAL A 235 -1.10 -1.29 13.07
N ARG A 236 0.00 -1.11 13.79
CA ARG A 236 0.35 0.14 14.48
C ARG A 236 1.76 0.56 14.16
N MET A 237 2.00 1.86 14.15
CA MET A 237 3.33 2.41 13.96
C MET A 237 4.24 2.07 15.16
N ILE A 238 5.44 1.54 14.90
CA ILE A 238 6.42 1.10 15.90
C ILE A 238 7.58 2.10 15.97
N ASP A 239 8.00 2.47 17.19
CA ASP A 239 9.19 3.29 17.39
C ASP A 239 10.44 2.57 16.87
N THR A 240 11.25 3.31 16.12
CA THR A 240 12.58 2.90 15.65
C THR A 240 13.49 2.38 16.74
N LYS A 241 13.28 2.74 18.02
CA LYS A 241 14.07 2.27 19.17
C LYS A 241 13.78 0.84 19.60
N TYR A 242 12.65 0.26 19.18
CA TYR A 242 12.36 -1.13 19.50
C TYR A 242 13.23 -2.07 18.65
N GLU A 243 13.76 -3.12 19.29
CA GLU A 243 14.70 -4.06 18.66
C GLU A 243 14.15 -4.69 17.37
N SER A 244 12.85 -4.95 17.31
CA SER A 244 12.17 -5.48 16.13
C SER A 244 12.21 -4.52 14.93
N CYS A 245 12.28 -3.20 15.17
CA CYS A 245 12.47 -2.18 14.14
C CYS A 245 13.96 -1.88 13.88
N LEU A 246 14.76 -1.68 14.94
CA LEU A 246 16.20 -1.38 14.86
C LEU A 246 16.97 -2.37 13.98
N ASN A 247 16.67 -3.67 14.12
CA ASN A 247 17.38 -4.72 13.39
C ASN A 247 16.97 -4.83 11.92
N SER A 248 15.95 -4.09 11.50
CA SER A 248 15.39 -4.15 10.15
C SER A 248 15.64 -2.83 9.41
N ILE A 249 15.35 -1.69 10.04
CA ILE A 249 15.44 -0.38 9.41
C ILE A 249 16.87 -0.02 8.99
N THR A 250 17.03 0.51 7.78
CA THR A 250 18.32 0.96 7.25
C THR A 250 18.48 2.47 7.39
N ASN A 251 17.39 3.23 7.18
CA ASN A 251 17.39 4.67 7.32
C ASN A 251 15.99 5.18 7.73
N ASP A 252 15.86 5.71 8.96
CA ASP A 252 14.61 6.24 9.53
C ASP A 252 14.16 7.58 8.93
N THR A 253 15.02 8.17 8.09
CA THR A 253 14.75 9.29 7.19
C THR A 253 14.28 8.81 5.83
N TYR A 254 14.06 7.53 5.56
CA TYR A 254 13.31 7.11 4.36
C TYR A 254 12.40 5.92 4.64
N GLN A 255 12.40 5.41 5.88
CA GLN A 255 11.71 4.19 6.27
C GLN A 255 11.06 4.30 7.67
N PHE A 256 10.09 3.44 7.94
CA PHE A 256 9.46 3.26 9.23
C PHE A 256 8.99 1.83 9.43
N CYS A 257 8.62 1.50 10.67
CA CYS A 257 8.15 0.18 11.03
C CYS A 257 6.68 0.23 11.47
N ALA A 258 5.95 -0.82 11.14
CA ALA A 258 4.62 -1.05 11.67
C ALA A 258 4.43 -2.53 12.05
N GLY A 259 3.66 -2.80 13.09
CA GLY A 259 3.39 -4.16 13.57
C GLY A 259 2.13 -4.30 14.43
N LEU A 260 1.85 -5.50 14.92
CA LEU A 260 0.64 -5.77 15.70
C LEU A 260 0.78 -5.20 17.13
N SER A 261 -0.32 -4.73 17.72
CA SER A 261 -0.33 -3.90 18.93
C SER A 261 0.19 -4.58 20.20
N ASN A 262 0.24 -5.91 20.25
CA ASN A 262 0.54 -6.67 21.47
C ASN A 262 1.92 -7.32 21.46
N ASP A 263 2.61 -7.30 20.32
CA ASP A 263 3.92 -7.89 20.21
C ASP A 263 4.91 -6.79 19.85
N HIS A 264 5.84 -6.55 20.75
CA HIS A 264 7.13 -5.98 20.37
C HIS A 264 7.88 -6.88 19.37
N GLU A 265 7.34 -8.08 19.05
CA GLU A 265 7.64 -8.86 17.85
C GLU A 265 6.81 -8.36 16.67
N GLY A 266 7.48 -7.94 15.61
CA GLY A 266 6.80 -7.23 14.54
C GLY A 266 5.79 -8.05 13.73
N ALA A 267 4.89 -7.35 13.03
CA ALA A 267 3.89 -8.01 12.20
C ALA A 267 4.57 -8.83 11.09
N LYS A 268 4.15 -10.08 10.95
CA LYS A 268 4.38 -10.89 9.75
C LYS A 268 3.67 -10.23 8.56
N LEU A 269 4.31 -9.31 7.87
CA LEU A 269 3.73 -8.62 6.72
C LEU A 269 3.87 -9.37 5.39
N ASN A 270 4.45 -10.57 5.44
CA ASN A 270 4.42 -11.54 4.33
C ASN A 270 2.99 -11.96 3.95
N TYR A 271 1.99 -11.64 4.78
CA TYR A 271 0.58 -11.88 4.52
C TYR A 271 -0.03 -11.01 3.43
N LEU A 272 0.68 -10.06 2.81
CA LEU A 272 0.07 -9.17 1.79
C LEU A 272 0.97 -8.89 0.58
N ASP A 273 2.12 -9.55 0.46
CA ASP A 273 3.03 -9.42 -0.68
C ASP A 273 3.01 -10.73 -1.47
N ARG A 274 2.35 -10.76 -2.63
CA ARG A 274 2.46 -11.90 -3.56
C ARG A 274 3.83 -11.80 -4.22
N GLY A 275 4.86 -12.38 -3.62
CA GLY A 275 6.17 -12.43 -4.24
C GLY A 275 7.27 -13.00 -3.37
N LYS A 276 7.40 -14.33 -3.36
CA LYS A 276 8.67 -15.07 -3.52
C LYS A 276 8.41 -16.41 -4.18
#